data_AF-A0A7S2GF05-F1
#
_entry.id   AF-A0A7S2GF05-F1
#
_cell.length_a   1.000
_cell.length_b   1.000
_cell.length_c   1.000
_cell.angle_alpha   90.00
_cell.angle_beta   90.00
_cell.angle_gamma   90.00
#
_symmetry.space_group_name_H-M   'P 1'
#
loop_
_entity.id
_entity.type
_entity.pdbx_description
1 polymer ?
#
loop_
_entity_poly.entity_id
_entity_poly.type
_entity_poly.pdbx_seq_one_letter_code
_entity_poly.pdbx_strand_id
1 'polypeptide(L)'
;RKFSSYKMYWKRVSAYGQMSTTAMPNWASFGQDEFVLHRVPGNRTAFMLTSKKWPTYAVAMRPTTGTALSPFAAYGVSMNSKTVPWNPWSLMLYVCAPWKQSWGHSIMISSLGVAGVPVWAYVHRGSWLVYGSVTKPGKSGYWGVDPPWPRGTVPDCE
;
A
#
# COMPACT_ATOMS: atom_id res chain seq x y z
N ARG A 1 4.95 20.03 -5.58
CA ARG A 1 5.32 18.59 -5.62
C ARG A 1 5.98 18.26 -4.28
N LYS A 2 5.25 17.76 -3.25
CA LYS A 2 5.86 17.50 -1.94
C LYS A 2 6.21 16.03 -1.69
N PHE A 3 5.77 15.11 -2.56
CA PHE A 3 5.85 13.65 -2.33
C PHE A 3 6.50 12.84 -3.47
N SER A 4 6.96 13.47 -4.55
CA SER A 4 7.50 12.74 -5.71
C SER A 4 8.81 11.99 -5.45
N SER A 5 9.44 12.19 -4.30
CA SER A 5 10.67 11.52 -3.85
C SER A 5 10.45 10.62 -2.64
N TYR A 6 9.20 10.40 -2.23
CA TYR A 6 8.87 9.67 -1.01
C TYR A 6 8.37 8.25 -1.33
N LYS A 7 8.98 7.26 -0.69
CA LYS A 7 8.68 5.83 -0.84
C LYS A 7 7.88 5.34 0.36
N MET A 8 6.94 4.43 0.14
CA MET A 8 6.33 3.69 1.26
C MET A 8 7.41 2.86 1.97
N TYR A 9 7.38 2.80 3.29
CA TYR A 9 8.28 1.98 4.07
C TYR A 9 7.66 1.50 5.38
N TRP A 10 8.22 0.40 5.87
CA TRP A 10 7.89 -0.22 7.15
C TRP A 10 8.59 0.50 8.30
N LYS A 11 7.82 0.98 9.29
CA LYS A 11 8.37 1.54 10.53
C LYS A 11 8.71 0.42 11.51
N ARG A 12 10.00 0.28 11.86
CA ARG A 12 10.47 -0.65 12.91
C ARG A 12 9.85 -0.36 14.30
N VAL A 13 9.56 0.91 14.59
CA VAL A 13 8.92 1.35 15.84
C VAL A 13 7.72 2.23 15.47
N SER A 14 6.54 1.64 15.42
CA SER A 14 5.26 2.33 15.25
C SER A 14 4.29 1.73 16.24
N ALA A 15 3.67 2.55 17.08
CA ALA A 15 2.75 2.11 18.12
C ALA A 15 1.58 1.25 17.60
N TYR A 16 1.31 1.30 16.28
CA TYR A 16 0.23 0.55 15.64
C TYR A 16 0.64 -0.12 14.32
N GLY A 17 1.93 -0.13 13.95
CA GLY A 17 2.39 -0.73 12.69
C GLY A 17 1.95 0.00 11.41
N GLN A 18 1.42 1.23 11.51
CA GLN A 18 0.99 2.00 10.34
C GLN A 18 2.17 2.26 9.39
N MET A 19 1.95 2.04 8.09
CA MET A 19 2.90 2.31 7.02
C MET A 19 3.15 3.81 6.93
N SER A 20 4.37 4.18 6.53
CA SER A 20 4.78 5.58 6.40
C SER A 20 5.53 5.78 5.10
N THR A 21 5.83 7.03 4.78
CA THR A 21 6.68 7.40 3.66
C THR A 21 8.02 7.96 4.13
N THR A 22 9.05 7.76 3.33
CA THR A 22 10.42 8.23 3.59
C THR A 22 11.04 8.76 2.29
N ALA A 23 11.83 9.83 2.39
CA ALA A 23 12.68 10.30 1.28
C ALA A 23 14.11 9.74 1.36
N MET A 24 14.40 8.90 2.34
CA MET A 24 15.72 8.30 2.49
C MET A 24 16.03 7.39 1.29
N PRO A 25 17.27 7.37 0.78
CA PRO A 25 17.68 6.39 -0.24
C PRO A 25 17.56 4.95 0.29
N ASN A 26 17.46 3.96 -0.60
CA ASN A 26 17.19 2.55 -0.22
C ASN A 26 18.25 2.02 0.77
N TRP A 27 19.53 2.38 0.57
CA TRP A 27 20.62 1.97 1.45
C TRP A 27 20.44 2.44 2.91
N ALA A 28 19.90 3.64 3.11
CA ALA A 28 19.62 4.20 4.44
C ALA A 28 18.32 3.65 5.05
N SER A 29 17.40 3.15 4.20
CA SER A 29 16.18 2.46 4.64
C SER A 29 16.43 1.00 5.03
N PHE A 30 17.62 0.46 4.73
CA PHE A 30 18.01 -0.93 5.01
C PHE A 30 16.96 -1.94 4.51
N GLY A 31 16.39 -1.72 3.32
CA GLY A 31 15.37 -2.59 2.70
C GLY A 31 13.97 -2.52 3.30
N GLN A 32 13.69 -1.56 4.19
CA GLN A 32 12.34 -1.37 4.78
C GLN A 32 11.31 -0.80 3.80
N ASP A 33 11.76 -0.34 2.66
CA ASP A 33 11.02 0.27 1.56
C ASP A 33 10.90 -0.67 0.34
N GLU A 34 11.34 -1.92 0.47
CA GLU A 34 11.25 -2.94 -0.58
C GLU A 34 10.11 -3.93 -0.31
N PHE A 35 9.31 -4.16 -1.35
CA PHE A 35 8.12 -5.00 -1.28
C PHE A 35 8.08 -6.02 -2.41
N VAL A 36 7.39 -7.14 -2.18
CA VAL A 36 7.11 -8.14 -3.19
C VAL A 36 5.61 -8.20 -3.41
N LEU A 37 5.19 -8.06 -4.68
CA LEU A 37 3.79 -8.18 -5.06
C LEU A 37 3.49 -9.62 -5.48
N HIS A 38 2.66 -10.31 -4.72
CA HIS A 38 2.22 -11.67 -5.00
C HIS A 38 0.81 -11.63 -5.57
N ARG A 39 0.58 -12.29 -6.71
CA ARG A 39 -0.78 -12.48 -7.23
C ARG A 39 -1.49 -13.56 -6.42
N VAL A 40 -2.74 -13.34 -6.04
CA VAL A 40 -3.52 -14.31 -5.27
C VAL A 40 -4.03 -15.42 -6.21
N PRO A 41 -3.82 -16.71 -5.89
CA PRO A 41 -4.37 -17.80 -6.69
C PRO A 41 -5.89 -17.71 -6.79
N GLY A 42 -6.45 -17.92 -7.99
CA GLY A 42 -7.90 -17.88 -8.23
C GLY A 42 -8.50 -16.49 -8.40
N ASN A 43 -7.80 -15.40 -8.07
CA ASN A 43 -8.26 -14.04 -8.34
C ASN A 43 -7.16 -13.20 -9.03
N ARG A 44 -7.30 -13.01 -10.35
CA ARG A 44 -6.29 -12.33 -11.18
C ARG A 44 -6.14 -10.84 -10.88
N THR A 45 -7.11 -10.21 -10.22
CA THR A 45 -7.09 -8.78 -9.89
C THR A 45 -6.65 -8.50 -8.46
N ALA A 46 -6.48 -9.54 -7.66
CA ALA A 46 -6.09 -9.41 -6.26
C ALA A 46 -4.64 -9.84 -6.03
N PHE A 47 -4.01 -9.13 -5.11
CA PHE A 47 -2.60 -9.25 -4.78
C PHE A 47 -2.38 -9.22 -3.27
N MET A 48 -1.24 -9.71 -2.83
CA MET A 48 -0.69 -9.47 -1.50
C MET A 48 0.63 -8.71 -1.66
N LEU A 49 0.83 -7.68 -0.85
CA LEU A 49 2.05 -6.89 -0.86
C LEU A 49 2.86 -7.20 0.40
N THR A 50 3.94 -7.96 0.28
CA THR A 50 4.76 -8.42 1.41
C THR A 50 6.04 -7.60 1.53
N SER A 51 6.63 -7.58 2.73
CA SER A 51 7.96 -6.98 2.93
C SER A 51 9.05 -7.90 2.41
N LYS A 52 9.99 -7.37 1.64
CA LYS A 52 11.17 -8.14 1.24
C LYS A 52 12.13 -8.39 2.42
N LYS A 53 12.25 -7.41 3.32
CA LYS A 53 13.08 -7.50 4.54
C LYS A 53 12.48 -8.45 5.59
N TRP A 54 11.16 -8.44 5.73
CA TRP A 54 10.44 -9.28 6.68
C TRP A 54 9.36 -10.10 5.96
N PRO A 55 9.72 -11.24 5.35
CA PRO A 55 8.81 -11.99 4.48
C PRO A 55 7.50 -12.46 5.11
N THR A 56 7.45 -12.53 6.45
CA THR A 56 6.25 -12.88 7.22
C THR A 56 5.30 -11.71 7.45
N TYR A 57 5.60 -10.54 6.87
CA TYR A 57 4.80 -9.33 7.02
C TYR A 57 4.19 -8.89 5.69
N ALA A 58 2.93 -8.45 5.75
CA ALA A 58 2.15 -7.97 4.61
C ALA A 58 1.50 -6.61 4.89
N VAL A 59 1.25 -5.84 3.84
CA VAL A 59 0.48 -4.60 3.92
C VAL A 59 -1.01 -4.95 3.93
N ALA A 60 -1.75 -4.38 4.86
CA ALA A 60 -3.20 -4.50 4.95
C ALA A 60 -3.83 -3.12 5.20
N MET A 61 -4.93 -2.83 4.52
CA MET A 61 -5.73 -1.64 4.82
C MET A 61 -6.71 -1.96 5.95
N ARG A 62 -6.77 -1.13 6.99
CA ARG A 62 -7.65 -1.33 8.14
C ARG A 62 -8.29 -0.04 8.61
N PRO A 63 -9.45 -0.11 9.29
CA PRO A 63 -9.99 1.02 9.99
C PRO A 63 -8.97 1.59 10.98
N THR A 64 -8.85 2.91 11.05
CA THR A 64 -8.00 3.56 12.06
C THR A 64 -8.69 3.57 13.41
N THR A 65 -7.99 3.21 14.47
CA THR A 65 -8.51 3.36 15.83
C THR A 65 -8.37 4.83 16.26
N GLY A 66 -9.47 5.58 16.30
CA GLY A 66 -9.54 6.89 16.98
C GLY A 66 -9.12 8.15 16.19
N THR A 67 -8.83 8.10 14.88
CA THR A 67 -8.53 9.31 14.10
C THR A 67 -9.67 9.71 13.15
N ALA A 68 -10.32 10.84 13.44
CA ALA A 68 -11.51 11.32 12.72
C ALA A 68 -11.28 11.75 11.24
N LEU A 69 -10.03 11.90 10.80
CA LEU A 69 -9.71 12.48 9.48
C LEU A 69 -9.50 11.46 8.35
N SER A 70 -9.31 10.19 8.68
CA SER A 70 -9.17 9.13 7.67
C SER A 70 -9.58 7.81 8.31
N PRO A 71 -10.76 7.27 7.96
CA PRO A 71 -11.31 6.11 8.64
C PRO A 71 -10.50 4.83 8.39
N PHE A 72 -9.58 4.84 7.43
CA PHE A 72 -8.70 3.72 7.11
C PHE A 72 -7.24 4.15 7.01
N ALA A 73 -6.34 3.20 7.19
CA ALA A 73 -4.91 3.36 6.96
C ALA A 73 -4.26 2.07 6.49
N ALA A 74 -3.09 2.20 5.86
CA ALA A 74 -2.25 1.06 5.52
C ALA A 74 -1.42 0.67 6.73
N TYR A 75 -1.45 -0.60 7.09
CA TYR A 75 -0.73 -1.18 8.21
C TYR A 75 0.16 -2.31 7.74
N GLY A 76 1.30 -2.40 8.38
CA GLY A 76 2.18 -3.53 8.26
C GLY A 76 1.84 -4.60 9.29
N VAL A 77 1.41 -5.78 8.84
CA VAL A 77 0.90 -6.83 9.72
C VAL A 77 1.68 -8.13 9.59
N SER A 78 1.92 -8.80 10.73
CA SER A 78 2.59 -10.10 10.77
C SER A 78 1.59 -11.21 10.44
N MET A 79 1.80 -11.92 9.33
CA MET A 79 0.99 -13.08 8.92
C MET A 79 1.04 -14.23 9.92
N ASN A 80 2.06 -14.27 10.78
CA ASN A 80 2.24 -15.29 11.81
C ASN A 80 1.68 -14.86 13.19
N SER A 81 0.95 -13.74 13.26
CA SER A 81 0.38 -13.26 14.52
C SER A 81 -0.62 -14.27 15.07
N LYS A 82 -0.41 -14.72 16.31
CA LYS A 82 -1.35 -15.59 17.05
C LYS A 82 -2.52 -14.81 17.64
N THR A 83 -2.39 -13.48 17.76
CA THR A 83 -3.39 -12.60 18.39
C THR A 83 -4.51 -12.21 17.42
N VAL A 84 -4.20 -12.13 16.13
CA VAL A 84 -5.17 -11.82 15.07
C VAL A 84 -4.87 -12.78 13.92
N PRO A 85 -5.56 -13.94 13.83
CA PRO A 85 -5.38 -14.85 12.71
C PRO A 85 -5.82 -14.14 11.43
N TRP A 86 -4.86 -13.83 10.56
CA TRP A 86 -5.15 -13.13 9.32
C TRP A 86 -5.83 -14.06 8.34
N ASN A 87 -7.08 -13.73 8.02
CA ASN A 87 -7.73 -14.31 6.85
C ASN A 87 -7.01 -13.78 5.58
N PRO A 88 -6.60 -14.64 4.63
CA PRO A 88 -6.02 -14.22 3.35
C PRO A 88 -6.83 -13.14 2.65
N TRP A 89 -8.17 -13.22 2.68
CA TRP A 89 -9.07 -12.21 2.09
C TRP A 89 -8.87 -10.80 2.66
N SER A 90 -8.44 -10.73 3.92
CA SER A 90 -8.26 -9.49 4.64
C SER A 90 -6.88 -8.83 4.37
N LEU A 91 -5.97 -9.56 3.73
CA LEU A 91 -4.67 -9.08 3.25
C LEU A 91 -4.69 -8.78 1.74
N MET A 92 -5.82 -9.01 1.08
CA MET A 92 -5.95 -8.79 -0.36
C MET A 92 -6.01 -7.30 -0.68
N LEU A 93 -5.17 -6.92 -1.63
CA LEU A 93 -5.10 -5.60 -2.22
C LEU A 93 -5.41 -5.72 -3.70
N TYR A 94 -5.95 -4.66 -4.27
CA TYR A 94 -6.15 -4.50 -5.70
C TYR A 94 -5.16 -3.45 -6.17
N VAL A 95 -4.33 -3.84 -7.14
CA VAL A 95 -3.29 -2.97 -7.71
C VAL A 95 -3.62 -2.76 -9.17
N CYS A 96 -3.62 -1.50 -9.59
CA CYS A 96 -3.80 -1.11 -10.98
C CYS A 96 -2.75 -0.07 -11.37
N ALA A 97 -2.52 0.11 -12.66
CA ALA A 97 -1.64 1.16 -13.19
C ALA A 97 -2.41 2.02 -14.21
N PRO A 98 -2.19 3.35 -14.25
CA PRO A 98 -2.82 4.23 -15.22
C PRO A 98 -2.02 4.21 -16.54
N TRP A 99 -1.91 3.07 -17.22
CA TRP A 99 -1.01 2.89 -18.37
C TRP A 99 -1.27 3.88 -19.51
N LYS A 100 -2.51 4.38 -19.63
CA LYS A 100 -2.97 5.35 -20.63
C LYS A 100 -2.66 6.81 -20.30
N GLN A 101 -2.17 7.10 -19.11
CA GLN A 101 -1.85 8.46 -18.67
C GLN A 101 -0.35 8.72 -18.75
N SER A 102 0.06 10.00 -18.83
CA SER A 102 1.48 10.42 -18.85
C SER A 102 2.29 9.99 -17.60
N TRP A 103 1.61 9.46 -16.58
CA TRP A 103 2.16 8.95 -15.32
C TRP A 103 2.17 7.41 -15.28
N GLY A 104 2.14 6.75 -16.45
CA GLY A 104 1.98 5.30 -16.64
C GLY A 104 3.08 4.39 -16.07
N HIS A 105 3.93 4.90 -15.20
CA HIS A 105 4.91 4.12 -14.41
C HIS A 105 4.55 4.10 -12.92
N SER A 106 3.39 4.63 -12.55
CA SER A 106 2.86 4.59 -11.18
C SER A 106 1.80 3.50 -11.04
N ILE A 107 1.51 3.12 -9.82
CA ILE A 107 0.41 2.23 -9.46
C ILE A 107 -0.52 2.89 -8.46
N MET A 108 -1.76 2.43 -8.40
CA MET A 108 -2.67 2.68 -7.30
C MET A 108 -2.89 1.38 -6.54
N ILE A 109 -2.97 1.50 -5.21
CA ILE A 109 -3.17 0.36 -4.31
C ILE A 109 -4.50 0.60 -3.60
N SER A 110 -5.37 -0.39 -3.59
CA SER A 110 -6.63 -0.35 -2.84
C SER A 110 -6.92 -1.65 -2.12
N SER A 111 -7.89 -1.63 -1.23
CA SER A 111 -8.53 -2.83 -0.66
C SER A 111 -10.04 -2.68 -0.76
N LEU A 112 -10.77 -3.77 -0.57
CA LEU A 112 -12.19 -3.67 -0.27
C LEU A 112 -12.37 -3.22 1.17
N GLY A 113 -13.08 -2.11 1.37
CA GLY A 113 -13.51 -1.62 2.67
C GLY A 113 -14.87 -2.19 3.07
N VAL A 114 -15.56 -1.47 3.96
CA VAL A 114 -16.92 -1.83 4.39
C VAL A 114 -17.86 -1.77 3.18
N ALA A 115 -18.76 -2.76 3.07
CA ALA A 115 -19.74 -2.89 1.99
C ALA A 115 -19.14 -2.96 0.57
N GLY A 116 -17.87 -3.38 0.43
CA GLY A 116 -17.22 -3.53 -0.87
C GLY A 116 -16.75 -2.21 -1.51
N VAL A 117 -16.84 -1.09 -0.79
CA VAL A 117 -16.33 0.21 -1.28
C VAL A 117 -14.80 0.18 -1.32
N PRO A 118 -14.16 0.55 -2.44
CA PRO A 118 -12.70 0.55 -2.51
C PRO A 118 -12.09 1.60 -1.59
N VAL A 119 -11.07 1.20 -0.85
CA VAL A 119 -10.26 2.07 0.01
C VAL A 119 -8.89 2.21 -0.61
N TRP A 120 -8.57 3.40 -1.11
CA TRP A 120 -7.33 3.71 -1.81
C TRP A 120 -6.23 4.17 -0.86
N ALA A 121 -5.06 3.56 -0.96
CA ALA A 121 -3.89 3.98 -0.20
C ALA A 121 -3.37 5.33 -0.71
N TYR A 122 -3.22 6.30 0.19
CA TYR A 122 -2.78 7.65 -0.16
C TYR A 122 -2.00 8.32 0.97
N VAL A 123 -1.31 9.41 0.66
CA VAL A 123 -0.63 10.26 1.64
C VAL A 123 -1.37 11.59 1.76
N HIS A 124 -1.85 11.95 2.96
CA HIS A 124 -2.48 13.25 3.18
C HIS A 124 -1.44 14.38 3.22
N ARG A 125 -1.86 15.60 2.86
CA ARG A 125 -0.99 16.79 2.93
C ARG A 125 -0.55 17.04 4.38
N GLY A 126 0.76 17.07 4.62
CA GLY A 126 1.33 17.32 5.95
C GLY A 126 1.55 16.06 6.80
N SER A 127 1.29 14.87 6.27
CA SER A 127 1.66 13.61 6.91
C SER A 127 2.81 12.91 6.23
N TRP A 128 3.43 12.03 6.99
CA TRP A 128 4.27 10.96 6.47
C TRP A 128 3.56 9.62 6.52
N LEU A 129 2.35 9.53 7.08
CA LEU A 129 1.64 8.25 7.21
C LEU A 129 0.84 7.92 5.95
N VAL A 130 0.65 6.62 5.70
CA VAL A 130 -0.18 6.13 4.59
C VAL A 130 -1.58 5.85 5.12
N TYR A 131 -2.56 6.54 4.53
CA TYR A 131 -3.98 6.49 4.88
C TYR A 131 -4.80 5.80 3.79
N GLY A 132 -6.06 5.53 4.10
CA GLY A 132 -7.05 5.02 3.16
C GLY A 132 -8.14 6.06 2.86
N SER A 133 -8.44 6.25 1.58
CA SER A 133 -9.52 7.11 1.09
C SER A 133 -10.60 6.28 0.43
N VAL A 134 -11.87 6.50 0.79
CA VAL A 134 -13.03 5.85 0.16
C VAL A 134 -13.37 6.45 -1.21
N THR A 135 -12.71 7.56 -1.57
CA THR A 135 -12.78 8.17 -2.90
C THR A 135 -11.40 8.15 -3.55
N LYS A 136 -11.34 8.21 -4.89
CA LYS A 136 -10.08 8.20 -5.63
C LYS A 136 -9.23 9.43 -5.23
N PRO A 137 -8.06 9.26 -4.58
CA PRO A 137 -7.34 10.34 -3.89
C PRO A 137 -6.50 11.23 -4.82
N GLY A 138 -6.73 11.15 -6.13
CA GLY A 138 -5.92 11.83 -7.14
C GLY A 138 -4.43 11.53 -6.99
N LYS A 139 -3.58 12.55 -7.26
CA LYS A 139 -2.12 12.42 -7.31
C LYS A 139 -1.47 11.83 -6.05
N SER A 140 -2.08 11.99 -4.88
CA SER A 140 -1.57 11.49 -3.59
C SER A 140 -1.72 9.98 -3.38
N GLY A 141 -2.45 9.27 -4.24
CA GLY A 141 -2.56 7.81 -4.18
C GLY A 141 -1.83 7.07 -5.29
N TYR A 142 -1.00 7.78 -6.07
CA TYR A 142 -0.13 7.14 -7.06
C TYR A 142 1.24 6.87 -6.44
N TRP A 143 1.70 5.64 -6.62
CA TRP A 143 2.96 5.14 -6.08
C TRP A 143 3.90 4.79 -7.23
N GLY A 144 5.09 5.37 -7.25
CA GLY A 144 6.11 4.97 -8.20
C GLY A 144 6.61 3.55 -7.90
N VAL A 145 6.90 2.79 -8.96
CA VAL A 145 7.54 1.48 -8.85
C VAL A 145 8.96 1.59 -9.40
N ASP A 146 9.93 1.06 -8.65
CA ASP A 146 11.35 1.06 -9.03
C ASP A 146 11.94 -0.36 -8.90
N PRO A 147 12.44 -0.97 -9.99
CA PRO A 147 12.36 -0.46 -11.37
C PRO A 147 10.91 -0.40 -11.87
N PRO A 148 10.58 0.47 -12.84
CA PRO A 148 9.25 0.53 -13.44
C PRO A 148 8.83 -0.84 -13.99
N TRP A 149 7.59 -1.25 -13.71
CA TRP A 149 7.08 -2.51 -14.25
C TRP A 149 6.79 -2.41 -15.75
N PRO A 150 6.96 -3.52 -16.50
CA PRO A 150 6.47 -3.63 -17.86
C PRO A 150 4.95 -3.36 -17.95
N ARG A 151 4.49 -2.85 -19.09
CA ARG A 151 3.05 -2.69 -19.34
C ARG A 151 2.34 -4.05 -19.23
N GLY A 152 1.17 -4.05 -18.59
CA GLY A 152 0.36 -5.26 -18.43
C GLY A 152 0.73 -6.15 -17.23
N THR A 153 1.74 -5.78 -16.43
CA THR A 153 2.04 -6.50 -15.16
C THR A 153 0.83 -6.48 -14.21
N VAL A 154 0.14 -5.34 -14.16
CA VAL A 154 -1.11 -5.13 -13.42
C VAL A 154 -2.19 -4.56 -14.36
N PRO A 155 -3.49 -4.75 -14.04
CA PRO A 155 -4.60 -4.18 -14.81
C PRO A 155 -4.53 -2.66 -14.96
N ASP A 156 -5.21 -2.13 -15.98
CA ASP A 156 -5.47 -0.69 -16.09
C ASP A 156 -6.30 -0.21 -14.90
N CYS A 157 -6.02 0.99 -14.40
CA CYS A 157 -6.94 1.66 -13.48
C CYS A 157 -8.16 2.16 -14.25
N GLU A 158 -9.36 1.80 -13.78
CA GLU A 158 -10.63 2.39 -14.21
C GLU A 158 -10.76 3.86 -13.79
#